data_AF-A0A150P099-F1
#
_entry.id   AF-A0A150P099-F1
#
_cell.length_a   1.000
_cell.length_b   1.000
_cell.length_c   1.000
_cell.angle_alpha   90.00
_cell.angle_beta   90.00
_cell.angle_gamma   90.00
#
_symmetry.space_group_name_H-M   'P 1'
#
loop_
_entity.id
_entity.type
_entity.pdbx_description
1 polymer ?
#
loop_
_entity_poly.entity_id
_entity_poly.type
_entity_poly.pdbx_seq_one_letter_code
_entity_poly.pdbx_strand_id
1 'polypeptide(L)'
;MPFVRVTRQGEAPVAALPPPSLTVLGDAVRGGVRSLRLRIASSRGAPWLLAEVASPTRVLRAEVDGRRVDESFREAQGKGDVRWGFTYMGLPPGGIEWSLEVEDSGPVEIRLMDQTYELPRELLRAPRPKDIMGGPYRLADSTFVSGSFSF
;
A
#
# COMPACT_ATOMS: atom_id res chain seq x y z
N MET A 1 21.70 29.05 -17.14
CA MET A 1 20.25 28.76 -17.16
C MET A 1 19.80 28.49 -15.73
N PRO A 2 19.11 29.41 -15.04
CA PRO A 2 18.61 29.13 -13.70
C PRO A 2 17.39 28.18 -13.80
N PHE A 3 17.36 27.16 -12.94
CA PHE A 3 16.22 26.26 -12.83
C PHE A 3 15.04 27.03 -12.20
N VAL A 4 13.98 27.26 -12.96
CA VAL A 4 12.72 27.80 -12.42
C VAL A 4 12.08 26.73 -11.55
N ARG A 5 11.74 27.05 -10.29
CA ARG A 5 10.94 26.19 -9.43
C ARG A 5 9.49 26.22 -9.93
N VAL A 6 9.06 25.20 -10.67
CA VAL A 6 7.73 25.11 -11.30
C VAL A 6 6.67 24.46 -10.40
N THR A 7 6.93 24.26 -9.11
CA THR A 7 5.94 23.70 -8.19
C THR A 7 5.08 24.80 -7.58
N ARG A 8 3.82 24.91 -8.01
CA ARG A 8 2.79 25.69 -7.30
C ARG A 8 2.19 24.82 -6.21
N GLN A 9 2.13 25.34 -5.00
CA GLN A 9 1.43 24.73 -3.86
C GLN A 9 0.27 25.63 -3.43
N GLY A 10 -0.77 25.04 -2.86
CA GLY A 10 -1.91 25.75 -2.29
C GLY A 10 -2.52 24.93 -1.16
N GLU A 11 -3.29 25.59 -0.30
CA GLU A 11 -4.04 24.89 0.74
C GLU A 11 -5.10 24.00 0.10
N ALA A 12 -5.13 22.74 0.53
CA ALA A 12 -6.16 21.78 0.16
C ALA A 12 -7.11 21.60 1.36
N PRO A 13 -8.43 21.61 1.15
CA PRO A 13 -9.37 21.25 2.21
C PRO A 13 -9.10 19.84 2.72
N VAL A 14 -9.32 19.63 4.02
CA VAL A 14 -9.21 18.29 4.62
C VAL A 14 -10.38 17.44 4.12
N ALA A 15 -10.07 16.30 3.50
CA ALA A 15 -11.04 15.27 3.16
C ALA A 15 -10.83 14.04 4.05
N ALA A 16 -11.89 13.59 4.71
CA ALA A 16 -11.88 12.37 5.52
C ALA A 16 -12.12 11.15 4.62
N LEU A 17 -11.04 10.65 4.01
CA LEU A 17 -11.09 9.48 3.14
C LEU A 17 -10.79 8.20 3.93
N PRO A 18 -11.55 7.11 3.72
CA PRO A 18 -11.29 5.86 4.41
C PRO A 18 -9.97 5.24 3.91
N PRO A 19 -9.11 4.73 4.80
CA PRO A 19 -7.93 4.00 4.38
C PRO A 19 -8.30 2.64 3.76
N PRO A 20 -7.33 1.97 3.09
CA PRO A 20 -7.45 0.55 2.80
C PRO A 20 -7.80 -0.24 4.05
N SER A 21 -8.63 -1.27 3.92
CA SER A 21 -8.96 -2.16 5.04
C SER A 21 -7.96 -3.32 5.11
N LEU A 22 -7.57 -3.68 6.33
CA LEU A 22 -6.81 -4.89 6.63
C LEU A 22 -7.60 -5.74 7.63
N THR A 23 -7.98 -6.95 7.24
CA THR A 23 -8.69 -7.90 8.11
C THR A 23 -7.80 -9.10 8.40
N VAL A 24 -7.67 -9.48 9.67
CA VAL A 24 -6.96 -10.69 10.08
C VAL A 24 -7.87 -11.89 9.85
N LEU A 25 -7.44 -12.80 8.98
CA LEU A 25 -8.09 -14.08 8.72
C LEU A 25 -7.51 -15.21 9.58
N GLY A 26 -6.27 -15.06 10.04
CA GLY A 26 -5.61 -16.00 10.94
C GLY A 26 -4.31 -15.41 11.49
N ASP A 27 -4.00 -15.78 12.73
CA ASP A 27 -2.80 -15.40 13.46
C ASP A 27 -2.42 -16.56 14.39
N ALA A 28 -1.22 -17.08 14.23
CA ALA A 28 -0.72 -18.19 15.03
C ALA A 28 0.79 -18.10 15.22
N VAL A 29 1.26 -18.39 16.43
CA VAL A 29 2.68 -18.49 16.75
C VAL A 29 3.04 -19.95 16.97
N ARG A 30 4.07 -20.44 16.26
CA ARG A 30 4.63 -21.79 16.44
C ARG A 30 6.14 -21.76 16.26
N GLY A 31 6.87 -22.25 17.27
CA GLY A 31 8.33 -22.40 17.18
C GLY A 31 9.09 -21.10 16.90
N GLY A 32 8.64 -19.97 17.46
CA GLY A 32 9.27 -18.65 17.25
C GLY A 32 8.93 -17.99 15.90
N VAL A 33 7.99 -18.56 15.14
CA VAL A 33 7.47 -17.98 13.89
C VAL A 33 6.01 -17.60 14.09
N ARG A 34 5.68 -16.35 13.77
CA ARG A 34 4.29 -15.87 13.69
C ARG A 34 3.81 -15.95 12.25
N SER A 35 2.72 -16.68 12.03
CA SER A 35 2.05 -16.79 10.74
C SER A 35 0.80 -15.91 10.73
N LEU A 36 0.77 -14.93 9.83
CA LEU A 36 -0.37 -14.04 9.63
C LEU A 36 -1.02 -14.33 8.27
N ARG A 37 -2.35 -14.42 8.25
CA ARG A 37 -3.16 -14.48 7.03
C ARG A 37 -4.10 -13.28 7.03
N LEU A 38 -3.99 -12.44 6.01
CA LEU A 38 -4.59 -11.11 5.99
C LEU A 38 -5.41 -10.91 4.72
N ARG A 39 -6.54 -10.21 4.81
CA ARG A 39 -7.31 -9.70 3.67
C ARG A 39 -7.05 -8.20 3.54
N ILE A 40 -6.57 -7.78 2.38
CA ILE A 40 -6.41 -6.36 2.04
C ILE A 40 -7.43 -5.96 0.98
N ALA A 41 -8.14 -4.85 1.18
CA ALA A 41 -9.04 -4.28 0.17
C ALA A 41 -9.03 -2.75 0.20
N SER A 42 -9.38 -2.12 -0.93
CA SER A 42 -9.63 -0.68 -1.00
C SER A 42 -11.13 -0.44 -1.10
N SER A 43 -11.72 0.20 -0.10
CA SER A 43 -13.11 0.66 -0.13
C SER A 43 -13.34 1.78 -1.15
N ARG A 44 -12.25 2.45 -1.58
CA ARG A 44 -12.26 3.53 -2.58
C ARG A 44 -12.16 3.02 -4.02
N GLY A 45 -12.02 1.70 -4.23
CA GLY A 45 -11.83 1.12 -5.56
C GLY A 45 -10.48 1.50 -6.20
N ALA A 46 -9.46 1.75 -5.39
CA ALA A 46 -8.13 2.09 -5.87
C ALA A 46 -7.49 0.90 -6.61
N PRO A 47 -7.01 1.07 -7.86
CA PRO A 47 -6.40 0.00 -8.63
C PRO A 47 -4.96 -0.31 -8.20
N TRP A 48 -4.35 0.53 -7.37
CA TRP A 48 -2.97 0.40 -6.92
C TRP A 48 -2.89 0.39 -5.40
N LEU A 49 -2.02 -0.47 -4.87
CA LEU A 49 -1.78 -0.66 -3.45
C LEU A 49 -0.28 -0.78 -3.17
N LEU A 50 0.17 -0.20 -2.07
CA LEU A 50 1.42 -0.52 -1.38
C LEU A 50 1.07 -1.18 -0.04
N ALA A 51 1.70 -2.31 0.24
CA ALA A 51 1.67 -2.95 1.55
C ALA A 51 3.12 -3.08 2.07
N GLU A 52 3.35 -2.66 3.31
CA GLU A 52 4.67 -2.63 3.95
C GLU A 52 4.57 -3.21 5.36
N VAL A 53 5.53 -4.06 5.73
CA VAL A 53 5.79 -4.44 7.12
C VAL A 53 6.62 -3.31 7.74
N ALA A 54 6.00 -2.55 8.63
CA ALA A 54 6.55 -1.34 9.22
C ALA A 54 7.32 -1.58 10.53
N SER A 55 7.08 -2.71 11.21
CA SER A 55 7.89 -3.09 12.37
C SER A 55 9.23 -3.71 11.92
N PRO A 56 10.27 -3.71 12.78
CA PRO A 56 11.57 -4.28 12.44
C PRO A 56 11.59 -5.82 12.46
N THR A 57 10.44 -6.49 12.43
CA THR A 57 10.39 -7.96 12.37
C THR A 57 10.93 -8.46 11.03
N ARG A 58 11.67 -9.57 11.08
CA ARG A 58 12.17 -10.21 9.87
C ARG A 58 11.05 -11.01 9.20
N VAL A 59 10.78 -10.68 7.94
CA VAL A 59 9.92 -11.51 7.08
C VAL A 59 10.72 -12.72 6.62
N LEU A 60 10.19 -13.91 6.88
CA LEU A 60 10.77 -15.21 6.51
C LEU A 60 10.15 -15.75 5.22
N ARG A 61 8.87 -15.47 5.01
CA ARG A 61 8.11 -15.87 3.82
C ARG A 61 6.92 -14.94 3.61
N ALA A 62 6.60 -14.69 2.35
CA ALA A 62 5.35 -14.03 1.98
C ALA A 62 4.69 -14.67 0.77
N GLU A 63 3.37 -14.63 0.75
CA GLU A 63 2.54 -15.06 -0.38
C GLU A 63 1.43 -14.05 -0.64
N VAL A 64 1.15 -13.79 -1.91
CA VAL A 64 0.05 -12.94 -2.36
C VAL A 64 -0.87 -13.76 -3.24
N ASP A 65 -2.14 -13.88 -2.87
CA ASP A 65 -3.14 -14.74 -3.52
C ASP A 65 -2.62 -16.18 -3.76
N GLY A 66 -1.94 -16.74 -2.75
CA GLY A 66 -1.35 -18.09 -2.79
C GLY A 66 -0.10 -18.24 -3.67
N ARG A 67 0.44 -17.13 -4.20
CA ARG A 67 1.70 -17.13 -4.95
C ARG A 67 2.83 -16.64 -4.08
N ARG A 68 3.86 -17.47 -3.91
CA ARG A 68 5.06 -17.12 -3.16
C ARG A 68 5.80 -15.96 -3.82
N VAL A 69 6.21 -14.99 -3.01
CA VAL A 69 7.07 -13.89 -3.45
C VAL A 69 8.51 -14.39 -3.54
N ASP A 70 9.15 -14.18 -4.68
CA ASP A 70 10.57 -14.47 -4.87
C ASP A 70 11.41 -13.28 -4.38
N GLU A 71 12.26 -13.53 -3.39
CA GLU A 71 13.09 -12.52 -2.74
C GLU A 71 14.53 -12.48 -3.26
N SER A 72 14.91 -13.40 -4.15
CA SER A 72 16.28 -13.51 -4.67
C SER A 72 16.81 -12.19 -5.27
N PHE A 73 15.93 -11.43 -5.93
CA PHE A 73 16.26 -10.12 -6.47
C PHE A 73 16.55 -9.07 -5.38
N ARG A 74 15.83 -9.12 -4.25
CA ARG A 74 16.06 -8.19 -3.13
C ARG A 74 17.39 -8.48 -2.44
N GLU A 75 17.69 -9.75 -2.23
CA GLU A 75 18.96 -10.21 -1.67
C GLU A 75 20.13 -9.79 -2.56
N ALA A 76 20.02 -10.01 -3.88
CA ALA A 76 21.04 -9.62 -4.85
C ALA A 76 21.31 -8.10 -4.90
N GLN A 77 20.32 -7.26 -4.54
CA GLN A 77 20.49 -5.81 -4.50
C GLN A 77 20.95 -5.26 -3.14
N GLY A 78 21.26 -6.12 -2.15
CA GLY A 78 21.67 -5.67 -0.82
C GLY A 78 20.59 -4.86 -0.09
N LYS A 79 19.30 -5.04 -0.45
CA LYS A 79 18.17 -4.30 0.12
C LYS A 79 17.68 -4.89 1.45
N GLY A 80 18.58 -5.47 2.23
CA GLY A 80 18.29 -6.09 3.53
C GLY A 80 17.74 -5.10 4.56
N ASP A 81 18.19 -3.84 4.50
CA ASP A 81 17.76 -2.77 5.42
C ASP A 81 16.47 -2.06 4.97
N VAL A 82 15.98 -2.34 3.76
CA VAL A 82 14.74 -1.76 3.27
C VAL A 82 13.56 -2.55 3.82
N ARG A 83 12.59 -1.86 4.43
CA ARG A 83 11.35 -2.46 4.91
C ARG A 83 10.75 -3.41 3.86
N TRP A 84 10.30 -4.56 4.34
CA TRP A 84 9.69 -5.56 3.47
C TRP A 84 8.32 -5.06 3.02
N GLY A 85 8.02 -5.19 1.73
CA GLY A 85 6.74 -4.76 1.19
C GLY A 85 6.64 -5.02 -0.30
N PHE A 86 5.45 -4.81 -0.84
CA PHE A 86 5.16 -4.96 -2.26
C PHE A 86 4.16 -3.91 -2.74
N THR A 87 4.15 -3.69 -4.05
CA THR A 87 3.08 -2.98 -4.73
C THR A 87 2.21 -3.96 -5.51
N TYR A 88 0.91 -3.72 -5.53
CA TYR A 88 -0.05 -4.49 -6.32
C TYR A 88 -0.71 -3.56 -7.32
N MET A 89 -0.68 -3.93 -8.60
CA MET A 89 -1.33 -3.20 -9.68
C MET A 89 -2.52 -4.01 -10.18
N GLY A 90 -3.67 -3.36 -10.35
CA GLY A 90 -4.93 -4.03 -10.69
C GLY A 90 -5.59 -4.68 -9.48
N LEU A 91 -5.60 -4.00 -8.32
CA LEU A 91 -6.25 -4.51 -7.11
C LEU A 91 -7.73 -4.86 -7.40
N PRO A 92 -8.15 -6.13 -7.23
CA PRO A 92 -9.53 -6.53 -7.51
C PRO A 92 -10.50 -5.91 -6.49
N PRO A 93 -11.78 -5.67 -6.85
CA PRO A 93 -12.77 -5.07 -5.95
C PRO A 93 -12.96 -5.84 -4.63
N GLY A 94 -12.81 -7.17 -4.67
CA GLY A 94 -12.88 -7.99 -3.46
C GLY A 94 -11.67 -7.85 -2.54
N GLY A 95 -10.54 -7.35 -3.05
CA GLY A 95 -9.25 -7.37 -2.38
C GLY A 95 -8.43 -8.64 -2.63
N ILE A 96 -7.27 -8.70 -2.00
CA ILE A 96 -6.27 -9.77 -2.10
C ILE A 96 -6.07 -10.46 -0.74
N GLU A 97 -5.55 -11.67 -0.78
CA GLU A 97 -5.02 -12.32 0.42
C GLU A 97 -3.50 -12.16 0.49
N TRP A 98 -3.00 -11.79 1.67
CA TRP A 98 -1.57 -11.70 1.96
C TRP A 98 -1.24 -12.57 3.16
N SER A 99 -0.37 -13.54 2.94
CA SER A 99 0.15 -14.42 3.98
C SER A 99 1.60 -14.07 4.28
N LEU A 100 1.94 -14.04 5.56
CA LEU A 100 3.27 -13.73 6.08
C LEU A 100 3.70 -14.78 7.09
N GLU A 101 4.96 -15.15 7.04
CA GLU A 101 5.67 -15.76 8.15
C GLU A 101 6.76 -14.80 8.58
N VAL A 102 6.78 -14.43 9.86
CA VAL A 102 7.74 -13.50 10.44
C VAL A 102 8.34 -14.08 11.72
N GLU A 103 9.53 -13.61 12.10
CA GLU A 103 10.07 -13.92 13.43
C GLU A 103 9.17 -13.33 14.52
N ASP A 104 8.85 -14.14 15.54
CA ASP A 104 8.05 -13.70 16.69
C ASP A 104 8.90 -12.83 17.65
N SER A 105 9.20 -11.61 17.20
CA SER A 105 10.08 -10.66 17.88
C SER A 105 9.32 -9.49 18.52
N GLY A 106 7.98 -9.55 18.57
CA GLY A 106 7.11 -8.50 19.09
C GLY A 106 5.98 -8.11 18.13
N PRO A 107 5.36 -6.94 18.33
CA PRO A 107 4.23 -6.49 17.53
C PRO A 107 4.57 -6.38 16.04
N VAL A 108 3.62 -6.80 15.19
CA VAL A 108 3.73 -6.67 13.74
C VAL A 108 2.95 -5.44 13.31
N GLU A 109 3.66 -4.42 12.83
CA GLU A 109 3.03 -3.23 12.26
C GLU A 109 2.97 -3.36 10.74
N ILE A 110 1.81 -3.09 10.17
CA ILE A 110 1.58 -3.09 8.73
C ILE A 110 1.09 -1.71 8.32
N ARG A 111 1.72 -1.15 7.29
CA ARG A 111 1.27 0.07 6.62
C ARG A 111 0.70 -0.27 5.26
N LEU A 112 -0.51 0.21 5.01
CA LEU A 112 -1.15 0.16 3.71
C LEU A 112 -1.26 1.56 3.13
N MET A 113 -1.10 1.68 1.81
CA MET A 113 -1.42 2.89 1.07
C MET A 113 -2.05 2.50 -0.25
N ASP A 114 -3.22 3.05 -0.57
CA ASP A 114 -3.84 2.89 -1.88
C ASP A 114 -3.83 4.18 -2.67
N GLN A 115 -3.90 4.04 -3.99
CA GLN A 115 -3.88 5.16 -4.93
C GLN A 115 -5.05 5.05 -5.91
N THR A 116 -5.92 6.06 -5.91
CA THR A 116 -6.84 6.33 -7.02
C THR A 116 -6.19 7.30 -8.00
N TYR A 117 -6.51 7.19 -9.29
CA TYR A 117 -6.04 8.10 -10.36
C TYR A 117 -6.97 9.31 -10.56
N GLU A 118 -7.61 9.73 -9.47
CA GLU A 118 -8.45 10.91 -9.42
C GLU A 118 -8.33 11.59 -8.05
N LEU A 119 -8.50 12.91 -8.02
CA LEU A 119 -8.81 13.66 -6.81
C LEU A 119 -10.22 13.35 -6.28
N PRO A 120 -10.49 13.50 -4.97
CA PRO A 120 -11.82 13.32 -4.42
C PRO A 120 -12.78 14.36 -5.03
N ARG A 121 -13.97 13.92 -5.43
CA ARG A 121 -14.91 14.75 -6.19
C ARG A 121 -15.37 15.98 -5.41
N GLU A 122 -15.49 15.84 -4.10
CA GLU A 122 -15.83 16.90 -3.15
C GLU A 122 -14.77 18.01 -3.08
N LEU A 123 -13.53 17.75 -3.50
CA LEU A 123 -12.46 18.74 -3.55
C LEU A 123 -12.35 19.43 -4.93
N LEU A 124 -13.07 18.94 -5.94
CA LEU A 124 -13.05 19.51 -7.27
C LEU A 124 -13.98 20.73 -7.36
N ARG A 125 -13.44 21.86 -7.83
CA ARG A 125 -14.23 23.09 -8.09
C ARG A 125 -15.18 22.95 -9.28
N ALA A 126 -14.83 22.09 -10.23
CA ALA A 126 -15.60 21.78 -11.41
C ALA A 126 -15.33 20.32 -11.83
N PRO A 127 -16.28 19.65 -12.50
CA PRO A 127 -16.05 18.31 -13.03
C PRO A 127 -14.85 18.28 -13.99
N ARG A 128 -14.15 17.14 -14.05
CA ARG A 128 -13.09 16.94 -15.05
C ARG A 128 -13.71 17.06 -16.46
N PRO A 129 -13.10 17.83 -17.38
CA PRO A 129 -13.51 17.83 -18.78
C PRO A 129 -13.51 16.41 -19.37
N LYS A 130 -14.51 16.10 -20.21
CA LYS A 130 -14.74 14.73 -20.73
C LYS A 130 -13.62 14.23 -21.65
N ASP A 131 -12.84 15.15 -22.19
CA ASP A 131 -11.70 14.95 -23.09
C ASP A 131 -10.35 14.85 -22.34
N ILE A 132 -10.35 15.03 -21.02
CA ILE A 132 -9.17 14.88 -20.17
C ILE A 132 -9.36 13.66 -19.26
N MET A 133 -8.36 12.78 -19.24
CA MET A 133 -8.27 11.67 -18.29
C MET A 133 -7.12 11.88 -17.32
N GLY A 134 -7.25 11.38 -16.09
CA GLY A 134 -6.13 11.28 -15.17
C GLY A 134 -5.03 10.41 -15.78
N GLY A 135 -3.79 10.90 -15.76
CA GLY A 135 -2.65 10.15 -16.27
C GLY A 135 -2.28 9.02 -15.30
N PRO A 136 -2.16 7.76 -15.75
CA PRO A 136 -1.79 6.64 -14.88
C PRO A 136 -0.30 6.66 -14.47
N TYR A 137 0.50 7.58 -15.04
CA TYR A 137 1.94 7.68 -14.80
C TYR A 137 2.26 8.83 -13.84
N ARG A 138 2.75 8.47 -12.64
CA ARG A 138 3.18 9.36 -11.52
C ARG A 138 2.03 10.03 -10.73
N LEU A 139 2.43 10.76 -9.69
CA LEU A 139 1.63 11.44 -8.65
C LEU A 139 0.56 12.44 -9.15
N ALA A 140 0.44 12.66 -10.45
CA ALA A 140 -0.51 13.65 -10.98
C ALA A 140 -1.94 13.14 -10.84
N ASP A 141 -2.86 14.03 -10.45
CA ASP A 141 -4.30 13.71 -10.32
C ASP A 141 -4.56 12.45 -9.49
N SER A 142 -3.77 12.23 -8.43
CA SER A 142 -3.81 11.00 -7.65
C SER A 142 -4.18 11.27 -6.21
N THR A 143 -4.98 10.39 -5.62
CA THR A 143 -5.28 10.42 -4.19
C THR A 143 -4.68 9.22 -3.49
N PHE A 144 -3.70 9.49 -2.65
CA PHE A 144 -3.06 8.53 -1.77
C PHE A 144 -3.75 8.58 -0.41
N VAL A 145 -4.20 7.44 0.08
CA VAL A 145 -4.70 7.31 1.46
C VAL A 145 -3.97 6.17 2.11
N SER A 146 -3.53 6.37 3.35
CA SER A 146 -2.75 5.39 4.09
C SER A 146 -3.38 5.08 5.43
N GLY A 147 -3.14 3.87 5.91
CA GLY A 147 -3.52 3.39 7.24
C GLY A 147 -2.43 2.50 7.81
N SER A 148 -2.29 2.52 9.13
CA SER A 148 -1.38 1.66 9.87
C SER A 148 -2.17 0.73 10.78
N PHE A 149 -1.71 -0.51 10.88
CA PHE A 149 -2.35 -1.59 11.64
C PHE A 149 -1.28 -2.27 12.49
N SER A 150 -1.63 -2.67 13.71
CA SER A 150 -0.70 -3.32 14.64
C SER A 150 -1.36 -4.55 15.23
N PHE A 151 -0.59 -5.63 15.36
CA PHE A 151 -1.02 -6.94 15.84
C PHE A 151 -0.01 -7.54 16.81
#